data_AF-A0A496W2B3-F1
#
_entry.id   AF-A0A496W2B3-F1
#
_cell.length_a   1.000
_cell.length_b   1.000
_cell.length_c   1.000
_cell.angle_alpha   90.00
_cell.angle_beta   90.00
_cell.angle_gamma   90.00
#
_symmetry.space_group_name_H-M   'P 1'
#
loop_
_entity.id
_entity.type
_entity.pdbx_description
1 polymer ?
#
loop_
_entity_poly.entity_id
_entity_poly.type
_entity_poly.pdbx_seq_one_letter_code
_entity_poly.pdbx_strand_id
1 'polypeptide(L)'
;MRLFAKRLSSGGEYEQALDYDVKVSQGMGSKIGFPSTYAPFKENGGYLYAHKARHLTPSTTQHFKLKVPNAKNLVVVIGDKKLPLKKQGDVFEGDVKIGQGQITVYAQFVGERRYSSLLQYVGGD
;
A
#
# COMPACT_ATOMS: atom_id res chain seq x y z
N MET A 1 30.08 3.79 -8.23
CA MET A 1 29.87 3.46 -6.79
C MET A 1 29.76 1.95 -6.67
N ARG A 2 30.43 1.32 -5.70
CA ARG A 2 30.48 -0.14 -5.54
C ARG A 2 29.78 -0.52 -4.23
N LEU A 3 28.85 -1.48 -4.27
CA LEU A 3 28.19 -2.02 -3.09
C LEU A 3 28.38 -3.54 -3.07
N PHE A 4 28.93 -4.06 -1.97
CA PHE A 4 29.19 -5.48 -1.77
C PHE A 4 28.01 -6.14 -1.06
N ALA A 5 27.55 -7.28 -1.56
CA ALA A 5 26.63 -8.17 -0.85
C ALA A 5 27.36 -9.49 -0.55
N LYS A 6 27.43 -9.88 0.74
CA LYS A 6 27.96 -11.18 1.16
C LYS A 6 26.81 -12.18 1.29
N ARG A 7 26.93 -13.27 0.55
CA ARG A 7 26.02 -14.43 0.50
C ARG A 7 26.16 -15.26 1.78
N LEU A 8 25.05 -15.69 2.38
CA LEU A 8 25.00 -16.92 3.16
C LEU A 8 24.08 -17.89 2.41
N SER A 9 24.71 -18.78 1.66
CA SER A 9 24.06 -19.88 0.95
C SER A 9 23.45 -20.87 1.93
N SER A 10 22.22 -21.31 1.67
CA SER A 10 21.89 -22.74 1.45
C SER A 10 20.42 -22.93 1.05
N GLY A 11 20.23 -23.36 -0.21
CA GLY A 11 19.23 -24.36 -0.60
C GLY A 11 17.78 -23.92 -0.78
N GLY A 12 17.42 -23.57 -2.02
CA GLY A 12 16.04 -23.41 -2.46
C GLY A 12 15.90 -22.18 -3.36
N GLU A 13 15.49 -22.40 -4.61
CA GLU A 13 15.40 -21.39 -5.65
C GLU A 13 14.52 -20.22 -5.20
N TYR A 14 15.14 -19.06 -4.94
CA TYR A 14 14.40 -17.80 -4.79
C TYR A 14 14.10 -17.30 -6.20
N GLU A 15 12.97 -17.75 -6.74
CA GLU A 15 12.37 -17.13 -7.92
C GLU A 15 12.21 -15.63 -7.66
N GLN A 16 12.65 -14.85 -8.65
CA GLN A 16 12.69 -13.41 -8.64
C GLN A 16 11.37 -12.83 -8.10
N ALA A 17 11.44 -12.08 -7.00
CA ALA A 17 10.32 -11.29 -6.50
C ALA A 17 10.11 -10.10 -7.44
N LEU A 18 9.44 -10.37 -8.57
CA LEU A 18 8.75 -9.45 -9.48
C LEU A 18 9.25 -8.00 -9.44
N ASP A 19 10.35 -7.77 -10.14
CA ASP A 19 10.68 -6.47 -10.70
C ASP A 19 9.62 -6.18 -11.78
N TYR A 20 8.51 -5.54 -11.42
CA TYR A 20 7.56 -5.06 -12.42
C TYR A 20 8.16 -3.81 -13.08
N ASP A 21 8.96 -4.05 -14.13
CA ASP A 21 9.21 -3.10 -15.20
C ASP A 21 7.86 -2.70 -15.79
N VAL A 22 7.35 -1.52 -15.40
CA VAL A 22 6.09 -1.00 -15.96
C VAL A 22 6.36 -0.47 -17.36
N LYS A 23 6.31 -1.35 -18.36
CA LYS A 23 6.08 -0.93 -19.75
C LYS A 23 4.64 -0.45 -19.89
N VAL A 24 4.42 0.86 -19.76
CA VAL A 24 3.18 1.48 -20.25
C VAL A 24 3.30 1.70 -21.74
N SER A 25 2.73 0.79 -22.54
CA SER A 25 2.41 1.06 -23.93
C SER A 25 0.98 1.60 -24.02
N GLN A 26 0.85 2.73 -24.73
CA GLN A 26 -0.37 3.45 -25.10
C GLN A 26 -1.03 4.34 -24.04
N GLY A 27 -1.21 5.59 -24.45
CA GLY A 27 -1.65 6.70 -23.62
C GLY A 27 -3.14 6.67 -23.29
N MET A 28 -3.43 7.15 -22.09
CA MET A 28 -4.73 7.69 -21.71
C MET A 28 -4.45 8.83 -20.73
N GLY A 29 -5.00 10.00 -20.99
CA GLY A 29 -4.73 11.27 -20.28
C GLY A 29 -5.30 11.32 -18.86
N SER A 30 -4.93 10.36 -18.00
CA SER A 30 -5.24 10.36 -16.57
C SER A 30 -3.97 9.98 -15.83
N LYS A 31 -3.54 10.78 -14.86
CA LYS A 31 -2.24 10.68 -14.17
C LYS A 31 -1.97 9.24 -13.70
N ILE A 32 -1.18 8.50 -14.50
CA ILE A 32 -0.86 7.09 -14.25
C ILE A 32 0.20 7.04 -13.16
N GLY A 33 -0.15 6.44 -12.01
CA GLY A 33 0.80 6.22 -10.93
C GLY A 33 0.22 5.27 -9.89
N PHE A 34 1.09 4.50 -9.25
CA PHE A 34 0.76 3.72 -8.06
C PHE A 34 0.92 4.58 -6.80
N PRO A 35 0.19 4.28 -5.71
CA PRO A 35 0.44 4.91 -4.43
C PRO A 35 1.90 4.71 -4.00
N SER A 36 2.45 5.70 -3.30
CA SER A 36 3.79 5.58 -2.75
C SER A 36 3.79 4.54 -1.63
N THR A 37 4.68 3.55 -1.71
CA THR A 37 4.81 2.48 -0.72
C THR A 37 5.94 2.80 0.26
N TYR A 38 5.69 2.68 1.56
CA TYR A 38 6.71 2.78 2.61
C TYR A 38 7.35 1.42 2.92
N ALA A 39 8.54 1.44 3.53
CA ALA A 39 9.30 0.23 3.87
C ALA A 39 8.48 -0.81 4.67
N PRO A 40 7.69 -0.44 5.70
CA PRO A 40 6.92 -1.42 6.49
C PRO A 40 5.91 -2.21 5.66
N PHE A 41 5.45 -1.66 4.53
CA PHE A 41 4.55 -2.38 3.63
C PHE A 41 5.25 -3.52 2.91
N LYS A 42 6.47 -3.30 2.39
CA LYS A 42 7.23 -4.35 1.71
C LYS A 42 7.83 -5.34 2.70
N GLU A 43 8.36 -4.86 3.81
CA GLU A 43 9.01 -5.68 4.84
C GLU A 43 8.07 -6.68 5.50
N ASN A 44 6.79 -6.34 5.63
CA ASN A 44 5.77 -7.22 6.21
C ASN A 44 5.01 -8.06 5.16
N GLY A 45 5.48 -8.11 3.90
CA GLY A 45 4.81 -8.88 2.85
C GLY A 45 3.44 -8.32 2.45
N GLY A 46 3.28 -6.99 2.53
CA GLY A 46 2.06 -6.29 2.15
C GLY A 46 1.79 -6.40 0.64
N TYR A 47 0.51 -6.55 0.30
CA TYR A 47 0.07 -6.67 -1.10
C TYR A 47 -1.18 -5.83 -1.35
N LEU A 48 -1.18 -5.00 -2.39
CA LEU A 48 -2.28 -4.12 -2.74
C LEU A 48 -3.14 -4.74 -3.85
N TYR A 49 -4.35 -5.19 -3.51
CA TYR A 49 -5.33 -5.66 -4.50
C TYR A 49 -6.11 -4.48 -5.12
N ALA A 50 -6.55 -3.52 -4.29
CA ALA A 50 -7.25 -2.30 -4.67
C ALA A 50 -7.08 -1.22 -3.57
N HIS A 51 -7.19 0.08 -3.84
CA HIS A 51 -7.26 0.77 -5.13
C HIS A 51 -5.84 1.00 -5.65
N LYS A 52 -5.53 0.69 -6.92
CA LYS A 52 -4.14 0.77 -7.43
C LYS A 52 -3.74 2.17 -7.93
N ALA A 53 -4.71 3.04 -8.24
CA ALA A 53 -4.41 4.38 -8.72
C ALA A 53 -3.99 5.30 -7.56
N ARG A 54 -2.88 6.02 -7.74
CA ARG A 54 -2.35 7.03 -6.80
C ARG A 54 -3.32 8.19 -6.57
N HIS A 55 -3.94 8.64 -7.65
CA HIS A 55 -4.91 9.74 -7.64
C HIS A 55 -6.30 9.17 -7.40
N LEU A 56 -6.96 9.68 -6.36
CA LEU A 56 -8.30 9.28 -5.97
C LEU A 56 -9.24 10.46 -6.17
N THR A 57 -10.42 10.19 -6.73
CA THR A 57 -11.40 11.24 -7.00
C THR A 57 -12.03 11.73 -5.70
N PRO A 58 -11.89 13.01 -5.33
CA PRO A 58 -12.48 13.54 -4.10
C PRO A 58 -14.02 13.47 -4.16
N SER A 59 -14.65 13.40 -2.98
CA SER A 59 -16.10 13.26 -2.81
C SER A 59 -16.71 11.95 -3.34
N THR A 60 -15.90 11.01 -3.81
CA THR A 60 -16.33 9.67 -4.21
C THR A 60 -15.99 8.64 -3.13
N THR A 61 -16.69 7.51 -3.13
CA THR A 61 -16.35 6.36 -2.30
C THR A 61 -15.47 5.43 -3.11
N GLN A 62 -14.28 5.13 -2.60
CA GLN A 62 -13.34 4.22 -3.25
C GLN A 62 -13.15 2.96 -2.39
N HIS A 63 -13.10 1.82 -3.07
CA HIS A 63 -12.89 0.52 -2.44
C HIS A 63 -11.40 0.25 -2.22
N PHE A 64 -11.02 -0.04 -0.98
CA PHE A 64 -9.67 -0.47 -0.64
C PHE A 64 -9.69 -1.95 -0.28
N LYS A 65 -8.70 -2.68 -0.78
CA LYS A 65 -8.43 -4.09 -0.52
C LYS A 65 -6.92 -4.33 -0.53
N LEU A 66 -6.35 -4.70 0.61
CA LEU A 66 -4.92 -4.99 0.71
C LEU A 66 -4.65 -6.08 1.74
N LYS A 67 -3.68 -6.94 1.43
CA LYS A 67 -3.11 -7.90 2.38
C LYS A 67 -2.03 -7.20 3.21
N VAL A 68 -2.12 -7.32 4.52
CA VAL A 68 -1.05 -6.91 5.43
C VAL A 68 -0.91 -7.99 6.51
N PRO A 69 -0.02 -8.98 6.30
CA PRO A 69 0.27 -10.00 7.28
C PRO A 69 0.67 -9.38 8.63
N ASN A 70 0.31 -10.04 9.72
CA ASN A 70 0.64 -9.59 11.09
C ASN A 70 0.09 -8.21 11.49
N ALA A 71 -0.74 -7.55 10.65
CA ALA A 71 -1.44 -6.35 11.05
C ALA A 71 -2.62 -6.70 11.97
N LYS A 72 -2.70 -6.01 13.10
CA LYS A 72 -3.84 -6.03 14.00
C LYS A 72 -4.96 -5.16 13.44
N ASN A 73 -4.63 -3.93 13.05
CA ASN A 73 -5.58 -2.95 12.55
C ASN A 73 -5.00 -2.23 11.33
N LEU A 74 -5.87 -1.80 10.42
CA LEU A 74 -5.50 -0.99 9.28
C LEU A 74 -6.50 0.15 9.15
N VAL A 75 -5.98 1.38 9.02
CA VAL A 75 -6.77 2.60 8.97
C VAL A 75 -6.33 3.45 7.79
N VAL A 76 -7.30 4.02 7.07
CA VAL A 76 -7.07 5.05 6.08
C VAL A 76 -7.27 6.41 6.75
N VAL A 77 -6.28 7.28 6.65
CA VAL A 77 -6.29 8.61 7.25
C VAL A 77 -6.43 9.66 6.16
N ILE A 78 -7.43 10.53 6.30
CA ILE A 78 -7.75 11.62 5.37
C ILE A 78 -7.96 12.88 6.21
N GLY A 79 -6.97 13.79 6.20
CA GLY A 79 -6.92 14.88 7.18
C GLY A 79 -6.93 14.32 8.61
N ASP A 80 -7.86 14.78 9.45
CA ASP A 80 -8.03 14.30 10.83
C ASP A 80 -8.90 13.04 10.96
N LYS A 81 -9.48 12.56 9.86
CA LYS A 81 -10.39 11.40 9.89
C LYS A 81 -9.62 10.11 9.77
N LYS A 82 -9.85 9.19 10.71
CA LYS A 82 -9.33 7.81 10.69
C LYS A 82 -10.47 6.86 10.33
N LEU A 83 -10.33 6.16 9.21
CA LEU A 83 -11.36 5.30 8.64
C LEU A 83 -10.82 3.85 8.66
N PRO A 84 -11.21 3.03 9.65
CA PRO A 84 -10.71 1.66 9.76
C PRO A 84 -11.26 0.76 8.65
N LEU A 85 -10.41 -0.13 8.12
CA LEU A 85 -10.82 -1.18 7.19
C LEU A 85 -11.19 -2.45 7.96
N LYS A 86 -12.11 -3.23 7.41
CA LYS A 86 -12.53 -4.51 7.98
C LYS A 86 -11.45 -5.56 7.71
N LYS A 87 -11.02 -6.26 8.76
CA LYS A 87 -10.06 -7.36 8.69
C LYS A 87 -10.77 -8.68 8.39
N GLN A 88 -10.25 -9.43 7.42
CA GLN A 88 -10.68 -10.77 7.01
C GLN A 88 -9.41 -11.63 6.81
N GLY A 89 -9.01 -12.36 7.86
CA GLY A 89 -7.69 -13.03 7.86
C GLY A 89 -6.55 -12.01 7.81
N ASP A 90 -5.65 -12.14 6.84
CA ASP A 90 -4.57 -11.16 6.58
C ASP A 90 -4.97 -10.05 5.59
N VAL A 91 -6.22 -10.06 5.11
CA VAL A 91 -6.73 -9.09 4.14
C VAL A 91 -7.57 -8.05 4.84
N PHE A 92 -7.38 -6.78 4.47
CA PHE A 92 -8.16 -5.65 4.94
C PHE A 92 -8.93 -5.06 3.78
N GLU A 93 -10.22 -4.82 3.99
CA GLU A 93 -11.12 -4.36 2.95
C GLU A 93 -12.13 -3.35 3.48
N GLY A 94 -12.47 -2.34 2.67
CA GLY A 94 -13.56 -1.43 2.99
C GLY A 94 -13.68 -0.26 2.03
N ASP A 95 -14.89 0.28 2.00
CA ASP A 95 -15.26 1.47 1.27
C ASP A 95 -14.92 2.74 2.07
N VAL A 96 -14.18 3.64 1.45
CA VAL A 96 -13.71 4.88 2.11
C VAL A 96 -14.13 6.07 1.26
N LYS A 97 -14.87 7.00 1.86
CA LYS A 97 -15.20 8.27 1.23
C LYS A 97 -13.95 9.15 1.16
N ILE A 98 -13.53 9.48 -0.05
CA ILE A 98 -12.31 10.21 -0.34
C ILE A 98 -12.51 11.71 -0.14
N GLY A 99 -11.61 12.32 0.63
CA GLY A 99 -11.49 13.78 0.77
C GLY A 99 -10.41 14.33 -0.15
N GLN A 100 -10.26 15.66 -0.17
CA GLN A 100 -9.13 16.30 -0.84
C GLN A 100 -7.85 16.18 -0.01
N GLY A 101 -6.70 16.21 -0.69
CA GLY A 101 -5.37 16.27 -0.07
C GLY A 101 -4.71 14.90 0.10
N GLN A 102 -3.76 14.82 1.02
CA GLN A 102 -3.00 13.59 1.24
C GLN A 102 -3.84 12.54 1.98
N ILE A 103 -3.80 11.32 1.46
CA ILE A 103 -4.49 10.16 2.04
C ILE A 103 -3.42 9.13 2.37
N THR A 104 -3.35 8.68 3.62
CA THR A 104 -2.30 7.77 4.07
C THR A 104 -2.90 6.55 4.75
N VAL A 105 -2.45 5.38 4.33
CA VAL A 105 -2.87 4.10 4.89
C VAL A 105 -1.86 3.69 5.94
N TYR A 106 -2.33 3.44 7.14
CA TYR A 106 -1.53 3.01 8.27
C TYR A 106 -1.94 1.62 8.73
N ALA A 107 -0.97 0.81 9.15
CA ALA A 107 -1.23 -0.42 9.88
C ALA A 107 -0.63 -0.36 11.27
N GLN A 108 -1.32 -1.00 12.20
CA GLN A 108 -0.79 -1.34 13.51
C GLN A 108 -0.49 -2.83 13.50
N PHE A 109 0.77 -3.22 13.69
CA PHE A 109 1.18 -4.62 13.74
C PHE A 109 0.95 -5.22 15.14
N VAL A 110 0.79 -6.55 15.18
CA VAL A 110 0.65 -7.28 16.45
C VAL A 110 1.91 -7.09 17.30
N GLY A 111 1.74 -6.75 18.57
CA GLY A 111 2.85 -6.44 19.49
C GLY A 111 3.31 -4.98 19.44
N GLU A 112 2.89 -4.20 18.43
CA GLU A 112 3.23 -2.79 18.33
C GLU A 112 2.10 -1.87 18.82
N ARG A 113 2.48 -0.86 19.61
CA ARG A 113 1.56 0.22 20.00
C ARG A 113 1.43 1.31 18.94
N ARG A 114 2.42 1.42 18.06
CA ARG A 114 2.50 2.49 17.05
C ARG A 114 1.86 2.06 15.74
N TYR A 115 1.44 3.04 14.97
CA TYR A 115 0.99 2.86 13.59
C TYR A 115 2.16 3.14 12.65
N SER A 116 2.33 2.27 11.67
CA SER A 116 3.32 2.37 10.61
C SER A 116 2.65 2.77 9.31
N SER A 117 3.20 3.77 8.62
CA SER A 117 2.74 4.19 7.30
C SER A 117 3.01 3.08 6.29
N LEU A 118 2.02 2.75 5.46
CA LEU A 118 2.12 1.70 4.43
C LEU A 118 2.06 2.27 3.03
N LEU A 119 1.00 3.03 2.74
CA LEU A 119 0.71 3.55 1.41
C LEU A 119 0.30 5.02 1.50
N GLN A 120 0.64 5.80 0.48
CA GLN A 120 0.21 7.19 0.34
C GLN A 120 -0.44 7.43 -1.02
N TYR A 121 -1.61 8.07 -0.98
CA TYR A 121 -2.44 8.47 -2.11
C TYR A 121 -2.66 9.98 -2.08
N VAL A 122 -3.17 10.50 -3.20
CA VAL A 122 -3.54 11.91 -3.35
C VAL A 122 -5.02 11.98 -3.73
N GLY A 123 -5.81 12.67 -2.92
CA GLY A 123 -7.21 12.99 -3.19
C GLY A 123 -7.30 14.29 -3.98
N GLY A 124 -7.38 14.18 -5.30
CA GLY A 124 -7.33 15.31 -6.21
C GLY A 124 -6.38 15.11 -7.37
N ASP A 125 -6.42 16.08 -8.28
CA ASP A 125 -5.50 16.20 -9.42
C ASP A 125 -4.16 16.81 -8.98
#